data_AF-A0A959SDJ1-F1
#
_entry.id   AF-A0A959SDJ1-F1
#
_cell.length_a   1.000
_cell.length_b   1.000
_cell.length_c   1.000
_cell.angle_alpha   90.00
_cell.angle_beta   90.00
_cell.angle_gamma   90.00
#
_symmetry.space_group_name_H-M   'P 1'
#
loop_
_entity.id
_entity.type
_entity.pdbx_description
1 polymer ?
#
loop_
_entity_poly.entity_id
_entity_poly.type
_entity_poly.pdbx_seq_one_letter_code
_entity_poly.pdbx_strand_id
1 'polypeptide(L)'
;MTKREARILLAVGGIAILGFAGFIGHYSCSIQAANGSGLEGACDELVAQQFTGHVVDIETYDYDSFMHDRFFSILILINDTTKEYVNYQFDLKRNRDMLEYASVGQTAIKEEGAITFLLIDSAGELRQFQIAKCAAIDRGHEP
;
A
#
# COMPACT_ATOMS: atom_id res chain seq x y z
N MET A 1 12.83 39.02 39.47
CA MET A 1 12.12 38.92 38.18
C MET A 1 10.94 39.87 38.21
N THR A 2 10.90 40.85 37.30
CA THR A 2 9.86 41.88 37.27
C THR A 2 8.61 41.41 36.51
N LYS A 3 7.43 41.97 36.79
CA LYS A 3 6.18 41.64 36.06
C LYS A 3 6.31 41.81 34.53
N ARG A 4 7.23 42.67 34.08
CA ARG A 4 7.51 42.95 32.68
C ARG A 4 8.32 41.82 32.02
N GLU A 5 9.32 41.29 32.73
CA GLU A 5 10.14 40.15 32.27
C GLU A 5 9.32 38.85 32.18
N ALA A 6 8.40 38.61 33.12
CA ALA A 6 7.51 37.45 33.10
C ALA A 6 6.55 37.46 31.89
N ARG A 7 6.05 38.63 31.49
CA ARG A 7 5.19 38.77 30.30
C ARG A 7 5.96 38.54 29.00
N ILE A 8 7.21 38.98 28.92
CA ILE A 8 8.08 38.76 27.76
C ILE A 8 8.42 37.27 27.63
N LEU A 9 8.77 36.59 28.72
CA LEU A 9 9.03 35.16 28.72
C LEU A 9 7.81 34.32 28.33
N LEU A 10 6.61 34.69 28.81
CA LEU A 10 5.36 34.04 28.40
C LEU A 10 5.04 34.26 26.92
N ALA A 11 5.25 35.47 26.40
CA ALA A 11 5.02 35.78 24.99
C ALA A 11 5.99 35.01 24.07
N VAL A 12 7.28 35.00 24.41
CA VAL A 12 8.31 34.28 23.63
C VAL A 12 8.11 32.76 23.72
N GLY A 13 7.83 32.23 24.92
CA GLY A 13 7.54 30.81 25.11
C GLY A 13 6.27 30.37 24.39
N GLY A 14 5.22 31.19 24.40
CA GLY A 14 3.98 30.92 23.66
C GLY A 14 4.19 30.89 22.15
N ILE A 15 4.95 31.83 21.59
CA ILE A 15 5.29 31.85 20.15
C ILE A 15 6.13 30.62 19.77
N ALA A 16 7.07 30.20 20.62
CA ALA A 16 7.88 29.01 20.36
C ALA A 16 7.04 27.72 20.33
N ILE A 17 6.09 27.56 21.26
CA ILE A 17 5.18 26.40 21.31
C ILE A 17 4.24 26.38 20.10
N LEU A 18 3.68 27.54 19.73
CA LEU A 18 2.80 27.66 18.56
C LEU A 18 3.55 27.40 17.25
N GLY A 19 4.79 27.90 17.13
CA GLY A 19 5.66 27.63 15.98
C GLY A 19 6.00 26.14 15.84
N PHE A 20 6.31 25.48 16.95
CA PHE A 20 6.58 24.04 16.98
C PHE A 20 5.35 23.20 16.62
N ALA A 21 4.17 23.57 17.13
CA ALA A 21 2.91 22.92 16.77
C ALA A 21 2.57 23.09 15.27
N GLY A 22 2.78 24.30 14.73
CA GLY A 22 2.59 24.56 13.30
C GLY A 22 3.54 23.75 12.40
N PHE A 23 4.80 23.60 12.82
CA PHE A 23 5.78 22.77 12.12
C PHE A 23 5.38 21.28 12.10
N ILE A 24 4.95 20.72 13.23
CA ILE A 24 4.46 19.33 13.31
C ILE A 24 3.20 19.13 12.45
N GLY A 25 2.26 20.08 12.50
CA GLY A 25 1.04 20.00 11.69
C GLY A 25 1.35 20.02 10.20
N HIS A 26 2.22 20.92 9.75
CA HIS A 26 2.63 21.00 8.35
C HIS A 26 3.37 19.74 7.89
N TYR A 27 4.28 19.21 8.72
CA TYR A 27 5.02 17.98 8.44
C TYR A 27 4.11 16.75 8.38
N SER A 28 3.09 16.69 9.25
CA SER A 28 2.11 15.59 9.24
C SER A 28 1.24 15.64 7.98
N CYS A 29 0.81 16.83 7.55
CA CYS A 29 0.06 17.00 6.31
C CYS A 29 0.90 16.69 5.07
N SER A 30 2.18 17.10 5.04
CA SER A 30 3.05 16.83 3.89
C SER A 30 3.38 15.34 3.75
N ILE A 31 3.57 14.61 4.87
CA ILE A 31 3.71 13.16 4.86
C ILE A 31 2.42 12.49 4.39
N GLN A 32 1.25 12.93 4.87
CA GLN A 32 -0.02 12.37 4.40
C GLN A 32 -0.24 12.60 2.90
N ALA A 33 0.08 13.79 2.40
CA ALA A 33 -0.02 14.10 0.97
C ALA A 33 0.98 13.29 0.12
N ALA A 34 2.23 13.17 0.57
CA ALA A 34 3.26 12.36 -0.10
C ALA A 34 2.93 10.85 -0.06
N ASN A 35 2.33 10.38 1.03
CA ASN A 35 1.82 9.01 1.11
C ASN A 35 0.63 8.82 0.17
N GLY A 36 -0.27 9.80 0.06
CA GLY A 36 -1.39 9.79 -0.88
C GLY A 36 -0.96 9.73 -2.35
N SER A 37 -0.02 10.59 -2.76
CA SER A 37 0.50 10.57 -4.14
C SER A 37 1.36 9.33 -4.43
N GLY A 38 2.11 8.83 -3.43
CA GLY A 38 2.82 7.56 -3.54
C GLY A 38 1.87 6.35 -3.59
N LEU A 39 0.69 6.46 -2.99
CA LEU A 39 -0.37 5.44 -3.06
C LEU A 39 -1.06 5.42 -4.43
N GLU A 40 -1.35 6.58 -5.01
CA GLU A 40 -1.94 6.73 -6.35
C GLU A 40 -1.00 6.20 -7.43
N GLY A 41 0.28 6.61 -7.42
CA GLY A 41 1.26 6.12 -8.40
C GLY A 41 1.51 4.61 -8.31
N ALA A 42 1.47 4.04 -7.10
CA ALA A 42 1.55 2.60 -6.92
C ALA A 42 0.30 1.86 -7.42
N CYS A 43 -0.89 2.48 -7.41
CA CYS A 43 -2.08 1.86 -7.97
C CYS A 43 -2.05 1.87 -9.50
N ASP A 44 -1.67 2.99 -10.12
CA ASP A 44 -1.56 3.11 -11.58
C ASP A 44 -0.59 2.06 -12.14
N GLU A 45 0.55 1.87 -11.49
CA GLU A 45 1.53 0.84 -11.85
C GLU A 45 0.95 -0.58 -11.73
N LEU A 46 0.23 -0.88 -10.64
CA LEU A 46 -0.40 -2.18 -10.42
C LEU A 46 -1.55 -2.46 -11.40
N VAL A 47 -2.28 -1.44 -11.82
CA VAL A 47 -3.39 -1.52 -12.78
C VAL A 47 -2.87 -1.70 -14.21
N ALA A 48 -1.79 -1.01 -14.58
CA ALA A 48 -1.17 -1.11 -15.89
C ALA A 48 -0.47 -2.46 -16.15
N GLN A 49 -0.10 -3.19 -15.09
CA GLN A 49 0.48 -4.52 -15.24
C GLN A 49 -0.53 -5.54 -15.79
N GLN A 50 -0.05 -6.35 -16.74
CA GLN A 50 -0.76 -7.50 -17.30
C GLN A 50 0.14 -8.72 -17.27
N PHE A 51 -0.38 -9.85 -16.78
CA PHE A 51 0.31 -11.13 -16.86
C PHE A 51 -0.63 -12.32 -16.70
N THR A 52 -0.17 -13.47 -17.18
CA THR A 52 -0.70 -14.79 -16.83
C THR A 52 0.50 -15.66 -16.50
N GLY A 53 0.49 -16.31 -15.35
CA GLY A 53 1.60 -17.13 -14.90
C GLY A 53 1.22 -18.06 -13.77
N HIS A 54 2.22 -18.76 -13.22
CA HIS A 54 2.03 -19.71 -12.13
C HIS A 54 2.67 -19.19 -10.85
N VAL A 55 1.96 -19.33 -9.73
CA VAL A 55 2.48 -19.00 -8.41
C VAL A 55 3.58 -19.99 -8.07
N VAL A 56 4.79 -19.48 -7.84
CA VAL A 56 5.95 -20.30 -7.47
C VAL A 56 6.33 -20.15 -6.00
N ASP A 57 6.00 -19.00 -5.40
CA ASP A 57 6.27 -18.74 -4.00
C ASP A 57 5.32 -17.69 -3.42
N ILE A 58 5.13 -17.73 -2.10
CA ILE A 58 4.31 -16.77 -1.34
C ILE A 58 5.06 -16.41 -0.07
N GLU A 59 5.48 -15.15 0.04
CA GLU A 59 6.24 -14.66 1.19
C GLU A 59 5.43 -13.65 2.00
N THR A 60 5.54 -13.70 3.33
CA THR A 60 4.94 -12.70 4.25
C THR A 60 6.05 -11.94 4.95
N TYR A 61 5.89 -10.63 5.10
CA TYR A 61 6.88 -9.76 5.72
C TYR A 61 6.22 -8.63 6.50
N ASP A 62 6.88 -8.27 7.60
CA ASP A 62 6.43 -7.26 8.54
C ASP A 62 7.36 -6.04 8.43
N TYR A 63 6.80 -4.87 8.10
CA TYR A 63 7.54 -3.62 8.12
C TYR A 63 7.35 -2.92 9.47
N ASP A 64 8.16 -3.35 10.46
CA ASP A 64 8.13 -2.84 11.83
C ASP A 64 8.55 -1.36 11.98
N SER A 65 9.17 -0.76 10.96
CA SER A 65 9.79 0.55 11.08
C SER A 65 8.79 1.73 10.99
N PHE A 66 8.34 2.13 9.80
CA PHE A 66 7.62 3.42 9.63
C PHE A 66 6.14 3.31 9.28
N MET A 67 5.71 2.17 8.73
CA MET A 67 4.33 1.96 8.25
C MET A 67 3.50 1.09 9.20
N HIS A 68 4.15 0.33 10.09
CA HIS A 68 3.50 -0.64 11.01
C HIS A 68 2.47 -1.52 10.30
N ASP A 69 2.77 -1.87 9.04
CA ASP A 69 1.88 -2.62 8.17
C ASP A 69 2.53 -3.95 7.77
N ARG A 70 1.67 -4.96 7.62
CA ARG A 70 2.06 -6.33 7.24
C ARG A 70 1.67 -6.55 5.80
N PHE A 71 2.56 -7.16 5.05
CA PHE A 71 2.36 -7.40 3.63
C PHE A 71 2.68 -8.85 3.31
N PHE A 72 2.17 -9.30 2.17
CA PHE A 72 2.62 -10.53 1.55
C PHE A 72 2.84 -10.28 0.07
N SER A 73 3.69 -11.09 -0.54
CA SER A 73 3.85 -11.09 -1.99
C SER A 73 3.69 -12.47 -2.57
N ILE A 74 3.20 -12.50 -3.81
CA ILE A 74 3.06 -13.69 -4.61
C ILE A 74 4.09 -13.58 -5.74
N LEU A 75 5.04 -14.52 -5.77
CA LEU A 75 6.00 -14.64 -6.85
C LEU A 75 5.40 -15.49 -7.96
N ILE A 76 5.37 -14.93 -9.17
CA ILE A 76 4.63 -15.48 -10.31
C ILE A 76 5.61 -15.67 -11.46
N LEU A 77 5.74 -16.89 -11.95
CA LEU A 77 6.51 -17.22 -13.15
C LEU A 77 5.61 -17.04 -14.38
N ILE A 78 5.95 -16.09 -15.24
CA ILE A 78 5.15 -15.72 -16.43
C ILE A 78 5.67 -16.44 -17.67
N ASN A 79 6.98 -16.72 -17.72
CA ASN A 79 7.59 -17.39 -18.85
C ASN A 79 8.60 -18.44 -18.40
N ASP A 80 8.26 -19.70 -18.63
CA ASP A 80 9.10 -20.85 -18.27
C ASP A 80 10.45 -20.91 -18.99
N THR A 81 10.52 -20.33 -20.19
CA THR A 81 11.71 -20.38 -21.05
C THR A 81 12.73 -19.33 -20.64
N THR A 82 12.27 -18.10 -20.41
CA THR A 82 13.13 -16.97 -20.01
C THR A 82 13.33 -16.88 -18.50
N LYS A 83 12.58 -17.66 -17.72
CA LYS A 83 12.53 -17.56 -16.26
C LYS A 83 12.20 -16.14 -15.81
N GLU A 84 11.20 -15.56 -16.46
CA GLU A 84 10.70 -14.23 -16.15
C GLU A 84 9.67 -14.31 -15.01
N TYR A 85 9.91 -13.55 -13.95
CA TYR A 85 9.06 -13.51 -12.77
C TYR A 85 8.50 -12.11 -12.53
N VAL A 86 7.30 -12.06 -12.00
CA VAL A 86 6.72 -10.86 -11.38
C VAL A 86 6.50 -11.14 -9.90
N ASN A 87 6.94 -10.21 -9.08
CA ASN A 87 6.66 -10.22 -7.65
C ASN A 87 5.53 -9.23 -7.36
N TYR A 88 4.35 -9.73 -7.00
CA TYR A 88 3.16 -8.90 -6.80
C TYR A 88 2.81 -8.79 -5.32
N GLN A 89 2.79 -7.56 -4.79
CA GLN A 89 2.68 -7.28 -3.36
C GLN A 89 1.29 -6.80 -2.95
N PHE A 90 0.83 -7.30 -1.80
CA PHE A 90 -0.47 -6.99 -1.21
C PHE A 90 -0.35 -6.60 0.26
N ASP A 91 -1.21 -5.69 0.70
CA ASP A 91 -1.44 -5.43 2.12
C ASP A 91 -2.17 -6.62 2.76
N LEU A 92 -1.61 -7.19 3.82
CA LEU A 92 -2.12 -8.41 4.45
C LEU A 92 -3.47 -8.16 5.12
N LYS A 93 -3.63 -7.03 5.80
CA LYS A 93 -4.84 -6.72 6.56
C LYS A 93 -6.07 -6.66 5.65
N ARG A 94 -5.92 -6.11 4.45
CA ARG A 94 -7.01 -5.96 3.47
C ARG A 94 -7.19 -7.15 2.55
N ASN A 95 -6.17 -7.99 2.36
CA ASN A 95 -6.19 -9.10 1.40
C ASN A 95 -5.99 -10.46 2.09
N ARG A 96 -6.40 -10.58 3.36
CA ARG A 96 -6.26 -11.81 4.15
C ARG A 96 -6.92 -13.01 3.47
N ASP A 97 -8.13 -12.84 2.94
CA ASP A 97 -8.86 -13.92 2.27
C ASP A 97 -8.14 -14.41 0.99
N MET A 98 -7.40 -13.53 0.32
CA MET A 98 -6.54 -13.91 -0.80
C MET A 98 -5.37 -14.75 -0.31
N LEU A 99 -4.69 -14.33 0.76
CA LEU A 99 -3.58 -15.08 1.34
C LEU A 99 -4.02 -16.47 1.82
N GLU A 100 -5.22 -16.60 2.40
CA GLU A 100 -5.77 -17.89 2.83
C GLU A 100 -6.13 -18.82 1.65
N TYR A 101 -6.41 -18.26 0.47
CA TYR A 101 -6.72 -19.02 -0.74
C TYR A 101 -5.50 -19.30 -1.62
N ALA A 102 -4.50 -18.42 -1.59
CA ALA A 102 -3.34 -18.49 -2.47
C ALA A 102 -2.48 -19.70 -2.15
N SER A 103 -2.07 -20.43 -3.19
CA SER A 103 -1.17 -21.58 -3.05
C SER A 103 -0.21 -21.69 -4.23
N VAL A 104 0.98 -22.23 -3.96
CA VAL A 104 1.96 -22.57 -5.01
C VAL A 104 1.34 -23.53 -6.02
N GLY A 105 1.61 -23.29 -7.30
CA GLY A 105 1.07 -24.05 -8.43
C GLY A 105 -0.23 -23.48 -9.02
N GLN A 106 -0.89 -22.52 -8.36
CA GLN A 106 -2.07 -21.85 -8.92
C GLN A 106 -1.71 -21.00 -10.13
N THR A 107 -2.66 -20.81 -11.04
CA THR A 107 -2.53 -19.84 -12.12
C THR A 107 -2.98 -18.47 -11.62
N ALA A 108 -2.10 -17.48 -11.72
CA ALA A 108 -2.38 -16.08 -11.42
C ALA A 108 -2.61 -15.31 -12.71
N ILE A 109 -3.69 -14.53 -12.77
CA ILE A 109 -4.04 -13.70 -13.92
C ILE A 109 -4.28 -12.27 -13.43
N LYS A 110 -3.62 -11.33 -14.11
CA LYS A 110 -3.84 -9.90 -13.96
C LYS A 110 -4.08 -9.31 -15.35
N GLU A 111 -5.24 -8.72 -15.55
CA GLU A 111 -5.60 -8.04 -16.80
C GLU A 111 -5.20 -6.57 -16.74
N GLU A 112 -4.76 -6.02 -17.88
CA GLU A 112 -4.46 -4.59 -18.01
C GLU A 112 -5.71 -3.76 -17.69
N GLY A 113 -5.57 -2.71 -16.88
CA GLY A 113 -6.68 -1.84 -16.51
C GLY A 113 -7.60 -2.41 -15.43
N ALA A 114 -7.49 -3.71 -15.09
CA ALA A 114 -8.32 -4.31 -14.07
C ALA A 114 -7.80 -4.01 -12.65
N ILE A 115 -8.70 -3.64 -11.75
CA ILE A 115 -8.43 -3.53 -10.30
C ILE A 115 -8.53 -4.88 -9.57
N THR A 116 -8.59 -5.96 -10.32
CA THR A 116 -8.83 -7.32 -9.83
C THR A 116 -7.63 -8.20 -10.11
N PHE A 117 -7.44 -9.17 -9.22
CA PHE A 117 -6.43 -10.20 -9.31
C PHE A 117 -7.12 -11.55 -9.23
N LEU A 118 -6.84 -12.43 -10.18
CA LEU A 118 -7.50 -13.72 -10.32
C LEU A 118 -6.55 -14.85 -9.95
N LEU A 119 -7.05 -15.82 -9.20
CA LEU A 119 -6.35 -17.07 -8.89
C LEU A 119 -7.22 -18.25 -9.33
N ILE A 120 -6.63 -19.15 -10.10
CA ILE A 120 -7.26 -20.40 -10.54
C ILE A 120 -6.53 -21.56 -9.88
N ASP A 121 -7.28 -22.41 -9.18
CA ASP A 121 -6.71 -23.59 -8.54
C ASP A 121 -6.48 -24.75 -9.51
N SER A 122 -5.90 -25.84 -9.00
CA SER A 122 -5.64 -27.05 -9.79
C SER A 122 -6.92 -27.77 -10.25
N ALA A 123 -8.08 -27.48 -9.63
CA ALA A 123 -9.37 -28.00 -10.04
C ALA A 123 -10.05 -27.12 -11.09
N GLY A 124 -9.47 -25.95 -11.42
CA GLY A 124 -10.03 -24.98 -12.34
C GLY A 124 -11.00 -23.99 -11.69
N GLU A 125 -11.13 -24.00 -10.35
CA GLU A 125 -11.96 -23.04 -9.63
C GLU A 125 -11.28 -21.67 -9.65
N LEU A 126 -11.99 -20.68 -10.19
CA LEU A 126 -11.54 -19.30 -10.30
C LEU A 126 -12.05 -18.50 -9.11
N ARG A 127 -11.15 -17.80 -8.43
CA ARG A 127 -11.49 -16.75 -7.48
C ARG A 127 -10.91 -15.42 -7.90
N GLN A 128 -11.76 -14.40 -7.74
CA GLN A 128 -11.44 -13.02 -8.03
C GLN A 128 -11.30 -12.24 -6.73
N PHE A 129 -10.21 -11.48 -6.64
CA PHE A 129 -9.92 -10.62 -5.50
C PHE A 129 -9.77 -9.18 -5.99
N GLN A 130 -10.36 -8.22 -5.27
CA GLN A 130 -10.14 -6.81 -5.56
C GLN A 130 -8.86 -6.35 -4.89
N ILE A 131 -8.02 -5.61 -5.62
CA ILE A 131 -6.82 -5.00 -5.08
C ILE A 131 -7.25 -3.82 -4.22
N ALA A 132 -7.34 -4.04 -2.91
CA ALA A 132 -7.91 -3.09 -1.95
C ALA A 132 -7.18 -1.74 -1.87
N LYS A 133 -5.97 -1.64 -2.45
CA LYS A 133 -5.19 -0.40 -2.56
C LYS A 133 -5.76 0.55 -3.63
N CYS A 134 -6.39 0.00 -4.68
CA CYS A 134 -7.01 0.76 -5.77
C CYS A 134 -8.52 1.05 -5.56
N ALA A 135 -9.23 0.16 -4.87
CA ALA A 135 -10.65 0.33 -4.56
C ALA A 135 -10.96 1.52 -3.61
N ALA A 136 -9.94 2.10 -2.96
CA ALA A 136 -10.08 3.27 -2.10
C ALA A 136 -10.08 4.60 -2.88
N ILE A 137 -9.47 4.65 -4.07
CA ILE A 137 -9.46 5.84 -4.94
C ILE A 137 -10.83 6.00 -5.62
N ASP A 138 -11.45 4.90 -6.02
CA ASP A 138 -12.77 4.87 -6.65
C ASP A 138 -13.91 5.33 -5.72
N ARG A 139 -13.69 5.35 -4.40
CA ARG A 139 -14.64 5.88 -3.39
C ARG A 139 -14.35 7.31 -2.95
N GLY A 140 -13.25 7.91 -3.41
CA GLY A 140 -12.87 9.29 -3.12
C GLY A 140 -13.15 10.26 -4.27
N HIS A 141 -13.61 9.74 -5.41
CA HIS A 141 -14.04 10.50 -6.60
C HIS A 141 -15.53 10.23 -6.90
N GLU A 142 -16.41 10.47 -5.92
CA GLU A 142 -17.74 10.94 -6.27
C GLU A 142 -17.64 12.47 -6.49
N PRO A 143 -18.16 13.01 -7.61
CA PRO A 143 -18.04 14.42 -7.97
C PRO A 143 -18.68 15.38 -6.97
#